data_AF-A0A7J4IC20-F1
#
_entry.id   AF-A0A7J4IC20-F1
#
_cell.length_a   1.000
_cell.length_b   1.000
_cell.length_c   1.000
_cell.angle_alpha   90.00
_cell.angle_beta   90.00
_cell.angle_gamma   90.00
#
_symmetry.space_group_name_H-M   'P 1'
#
loop_
_entity.id
_entity.type
_entity.pdbx_description
1 polymer ?
#
loop_
_entity_poly.entity_id
_entity_poly.type
_entity_poly.pdbx_seq_one_letter_code
_entity_poly.pdbx_strand_id
1 'polypeptide(L)'
;MPSATRYKTQKVYVINASNSQWQGTVDYLVAQSNPPKRWLLNYITTGESYLNASNLSSTVYVLELANKTQAQIRDEVKSLLNASKG
;
A
#
# COMPACT_ATOMS: atom_id res chain seq x y z
N MET A 1 16.92 10.25 10.76
CA MET A 1 16.28 9.76 9.52
C MET A 1 15.19 8.78 9.92
N PRO A 2 13.92 8.99 9.54
CA PRO A 2 12.92 7.93 9.66
C PRO A 2 13.42 6.69 8.94
N SER A 3 13.46 5.55 9.62
CA SER A 3 13.72 4.26 8.98
C SER A 3 12.38 3.63 8.60
N ALA A 4 12.35 3.02 7.41
CA ALA A 4 11.21 2.25 6.96
C ALA A 4 11.67 0.80 6.73
N THR A 5 10.89 -0.15 7.24
CA THR A 5 11.11 -1.57 7.02
C THR A 5 10.19 -2.06 5.91
N ARG A 6 10.73 -2.84 4.98
CA ARG A 6 9.98 -3.42 3.86
C ARG A 6 9.80 -4.92 4.05
N TYR A 7 8.55 -5.35 4.03
CA TYR A 7 8.12 -6.75 4.04
C TYR A 7 7.65 -7.13 2.64
N LYS A 8 7.92 -8.37 2.23
CA LYS A 8 7.52 -8.93 0.93
C LYS A 8 6.40 -9.95 1.12
N THR A 9 5.46 -10.01 0.18
CA THR A 9 4.39 -11.02 0.13
C THR A 9 3.66 -11.12 1.48
N GLN A 10 3.25 -9.97 1.99
CA GLN A 10 2.74 -9.87 3.36
C GLN A 10 1.22 -10.03 3.35
N LYS A 11 0.71 -10.99 4.13
CA LYS A 11 -0.72 -11.02 4.45
C LYS A 11 -1.05 -9.83 5.32
N VAL A 12 -2.04 -9.06 4.90
CA VAL A 12 -2.54 -7.87 5.59
C VAL A 12 -4.01 -8.04 5.92
N TYR A 13 -4.38 -7.47 7.05
CA TYR A 13 -5.75 -7.33 7.48
C TYR A 13 -5.96 -5.88 7.87
N VAL A 14 -6.97 -5.27 7.26
CA VAL A 14 -7.14 -3.83 7.30
C VAL A 14 -8.57 -3.49 7.63
N ILE A 15 -8.75 -2.64 8.64
CA ILE A 15 -10.05 -2.25 9.16
C ILE A 15 -10.11 -0.73 9.16
N ASN A 16 -11.20 -0.16 8.62
CA ASN A 16 -11.45 1.28 8.72
C ASN A 16 -12.26 1.64 9.98
N ALA A 17 -12.43 2.94 10.25
CA ALA A 17 -13.22 3.42 11.39
C ALA A 17 -14.70 2.98 11.35
N SER A 18 -15.22 2.63 10.17
CA SER A 18 -16.59 2.13 9.97
C SER A 18 -16.70 0.60 10.11
N ASN A 19 -15.65 -0.07 10.61
CA ASN A 19 -15.55 -1.53 10.73
C ASN A 19 -15.66 -2.31 9.40
N SER A 20 -15.49 -1.65 8.25
CA SER A 20 -15.28 -2.36 6.99
C SER A 20 -13.89 -3.00 7.02
N GLN A 21 -13.83 -4.26 6.57
CA GLN A 21 -12.64 -5.08 6.70
C GLN A 21 -12.24 -5.59 5.33
N TRP A 22 -10.93 -5.56 5.09
CA TRP A 22 -10.32 -6.13 3.91
C TRP A 22 -9.14 -6.99 4.34
N GLN A 23 -9.00 -8.13 3.68
CA GLN A 23 -7.85 -9.00 3.87
C GLN A 23 -7.29 -9.41 2.51
N GLY A 24 -5.99 -9.55 2.44
CA GLY A 24 -5.32 -9.97 1.22
C GLY A 24 -3.83 -10.16 1.45
N THR A 25 -3.15 -10.54 0.39
CA THR A 25 -1.68 -10.53 0.33
C THR A 25 -1.27 -9.37 -0.55
N VAL A 26 -0.33 -8.57 -0.07
CA VAL A 26 0.27 -7.48 -0.85
C VAL A 26 1.72 -7.83 -1.19
N ASP A 27 2.17 -7.41 -2.36
CA ASP A 27 3.57 -7.60 -2.77
C ASP A 27 4.55 -6.98 -1.78
N TYR A 28 4.23 -5.76 -1.34
CA TYR A 28 5.05 -5.03 -0.38
C TYR A 28 4.21 -4.32 0.67
N LEU A 29 4.60 -4.53 1.92
CA LEU A 29 4.25 -3.65 3.03
C LEU A 29 5.50 -2.86 3.41
N VAL A 30 5.42 -1.54 3.36
CA VAL A 30 6.46 -0.65 3.89
C VAL A 30 5.94 -0.02 5.17
N ALA A 31 6.67 -0.14 6.27
CA ALA A 31 6.28 0.39 7.58
C ALA A 31 7.34 1.33 8.12
N GLN A 32 6.94 2.57 8.42
CA GLN A 32 7.75 3.58 9.09
C GLN A 32 7.20 3.79 10.50
N SER A 33 8.09 3.90 11.50
CA SER A 33 7.71 4.04 12.91
C SER A 33 7.50 5.48 13.36
N ASN A 34 8.19 6.45 12.76
CA ASN A 34 8.12 7.85 13.20
C ASN A 34 8.28 8.87 12.04
N PRO A 35 7.21 9.60 11.64
CA PRO A 35 5.82 9.37 12.05
C PRO A 35 5.30 8.01 11.54
N PRO A 36 4.30 7.40 12.19
CA PRO A 36 3.77 6.11 11.80
C PRO A 36 3.10 6.18 10.43
N LYS A 37 3.66 5.47 9.45
CA LYS A 37 3.12 5.35 8.09
C LYS A 37 3.25 3.92 7.59
N ARG A 38 2.24 3.44 6.88
CA ARG A 38 2.21 2.14 6.22
C ARG A 38 1.81 2.33 4.77
N TRP A 39 2.56 1.72 3.87
CA TRP A 39 2.23 1.66 2.44
C TRP A 39 2.03 0.21 2.05
N LEU A 40 0.83 -0.11 1.62
CA LEU A 40 0.43 -1.41 1.09
C LEU A 40 0.48 -1.28 -0.43
N LEU A 41 1.46 -1.91 -1.06
CA LEU A 41 1.69 -1.84 -2.50
C LEU A 41 1.41 -3.20 -3.11
N ASN A 42 0.53 -3.23 -4.11
CA ASN A 42 0.12 -4.45 -4.78
C ASN A 42 0.09 -4.25 -6.30
N TYR A 43 0.72 -5.15 -7.04
CA TYR A 43 0.65 -5.21 -8.48
C TYR A 43 -0.18 -6.44 -8.89
N ILE A 44 -1.41 -6.20 -9.32
CA ILE A 44 -2.38 -7.24 -9.63
C ILE A 44 -2.08 -7.84 -11.00
N THR A 45 -1.86 -9.15 -11.03
CA THR A 45 -1.71 -9.97 -12.22
C THR A 45 -2.98 -10.78 -12.51
N THR A 46 -3.02 -11.43 -13.68
CA THR A 46 -4.19 -12.22 -14.10
C THR A 46 -4.51 -13.31 -13.08
N GLY A 47 -5.74 -13.30 -12.54
CA GLY A 47 -6.21 -14.27 -11.54
C GLY A 47 -6.07 -13.80 -10.09
N GLU A 48 -5.42 -12.66 -9.84
CA GLU A 48 -5.34 -12.06 -8.52
C GLU A 48 -6.53 -11.13 -8.26
N SER A 49 -6.87 -10.94 -6.98
CA SER A 49 -7.92 -10.05 -6.53
C SER A 49 -7.34 -8.81 -5.87
N TYR A 50 -7.97 -7.67 -6.12
CA TYR A 50 -7.71 -6.42 -5.43
C TYR A 50 -8.12 -6.55 -3.95
N LEU A 51 -7.32 -5.96 -3.07
CA LEU A 51 -7.69 -5.69 -1.69
C LEU A 51 -8.90 -4.76 -1.62
N ASN A 52 -9.07 -3.85 -2.60
CA ASN A 52 -10.14 -2.85 -2.68
C ASN A 52 -10.24 -1.95 -1.43
N ALA A 53 -9.14 -1.80 -0.71
CA ALA A 53 -9.05 -0.85 0.37
C ALA A 53 -8.67 0.51 -0.22
N SER A 54 -9.52 1.53 -0.03
CA SER A 54 -9.13 2.93 -0.27
C SER A 54 -8.02 3.34 0.71
N ASN A 55 -7.43 4.54 0.58
CA ASN A 55 -6.58 5.06 1.66
C ASN A 55 -7.41 5.13 2.95
N LEU A 56 -7.05 4.32 3.94
CA LEU A 56 -7.92 4.09 5.11
C LEU A 56 -7.75 5.18 6.17
N SER A 57 -6.59 5.83 6.19
CA SER A 57 -6.28 6.95 7.09
C SER A 57 -5.09 7.75 6.57
N SER A 58 -4.74 8.83 7.29
CA SER A 58 -3.48 9.57 7.09
C SER A 58 -2.21 8.77 7.38
N THR A 59 -2.34 7.53 7.88
CA THR A 59 -1.22 6.66 8.28
C THR A 59 -1.16 5.35 7.50
N VAL A 60 -2.19 5.01 6.72
CA VAL A 60 -2.26 3.76 5.95
C VAL A 60 -2.69 4.06 4.53
N TYR A 61 -1.73 3.91 3.63
CA TYR A 61 -1.85 4.18 2.20
C TYR A 61 -1.89 2.86 1.44
N VAL A 62 -2.82 2.76 0.49
CA VAL A 62 -2.98 1.56 -0.35
C VAL A 62 -2.81 1.97 -1.80
N LEU A 63 -1.95 1.26 -2.52
CA LEU A 63 -1.75 1.44 -3.95
C LEU A 63 -1.84 0.07 -4.62
N GLU A 64 -2.90 -0.10 -5.40
CA GLU A 64 -3.11 -1.28 -6.24
C GLU A 64 -2.98 -0.87 -7.70
N LEU A 65 -2.10 -1.55 -8.42
CA LEU A 65 -1.78 -1.29 -9.82
C LEU A 65 -2.06 -2.53 -10.65
N ALA A 66 -2.50 -2.35 -11.88
CA ALA A 66 -2.62 -3.43 -12.86
C ALA A 66 -2.38 -2.88 -14.26
N ASN A 67 -1.88 -3.72 -15.17
CA ASN A 67 -1.66 -3.37 -16.58
C ASN A 67 -0.79 -2.11 -16.77
N LYS A 68 0.24 -1.94 -15.94
CA LYS A 68 1.15 -0.76 -15.98
C LYS A 68 2.54 -1.21 -16.41
N THR A 69 3.20 -0.39 -17.22
CA THR A 69 4.63 -0.54 -17.50
C THR A 69 5.45 -0.27 -16.24
N GLN A 70 6.70 -0.74 -16.23
CA GLN A 70 7.61 -0.49 -15.11
C GLN A 70 7.84 1.00 -14.83
N ALA A 71 7.86 1.84 -15.88
CA ALA A 71 7.99 3.30 -15.73
C ALA A 71 6.77 3.89 -15.01
N GLN A 72 5.56 3.52 -15.44
CA GLN A 72 4.33 3.97 -14.80
C GLN A 72 4.24 3.50 -13.35
N ILE A 73 4.64 2.26 -13.04
CA ILE A 73 4.68 1.77 -11.65
C ILE A 73 5.56 2.67 -10.78
N ARG A 74 6.76 3.04 -11.26
CA ARG A 74 7.67 3.93 -10.52
C ARG A 74 7.05 5.30 -10.31
N ASP A 75 6.38 5.86 -11.31
CA ASP A 75 5.77 7.18 -11.22
C ASP A 75 4.60 7.20 -10.21
N GLU A 76 3.75 6.16 -10.23
CA GLU A 76 2.62 6.02 -9.29
C GLU A 76 3.12 5.84 -7.84
N VAL A 77 4.14 5.01 -7.62
CA VAL A 77 4.76 4.84 -6.29
C VAL A 77 5.38 6.16 -5.82
N LYS A 78 6.07 6.91 -6.70
CA LYS A 78 6.64 8.21 -6.37
C LYS A 78 5.56 9.23 -6.03
N SER A 79 4.45 9.24 -6.77
CA SER A 79 3.29 10.08 -6.51
C SER A 79 2.68 9.80 -5.13
N LEU A 80 2.44 8.52 -4.82
CA LEU A 80 1.95 8.09 -3.51
C LEU A 80 2.87 8.56 -2.37
N LEU A 81 4.18 8.33 -2.51
CA LEU A 81 5.16 8.71 -1.49
C LEU A 81 5.15 10.23 -1.27
N ASN A 82 5.07 11.03 -2.33
CA ASN A 82 4.99 12.48 -2.23
C ASN A 82 3.68 12.95 -1.55
N ALA A 83 2.54 12.38 -1.92
CA ALA A 83 1.25 12.68 -1.30
C ALA A 83 1.23 12.31 0.20
N SER A 84 1.99 11.28 0.58
CA SER A 84 2.09 10.81 1.96
C SER A 84 3.12 11.57 2.81
N LYS A 85 3.74 12.66 2.33
CA LYS A 85 4.77 13.41 3.10
C LYS A 85 4.21 14.27 4.23
N GLY A 86 2.92 14.57 4.22
CA GLY A 86 2.22 15.37 5.23
C GLY A 86 2.35 14.84 6.65
#